data_AF-A0A2S8ZIR9-F1
#
_entry.id   AF-A0A2S8ZIR9-F1
#
_cell.length_a   1.000
_cell.length_b   1.000
_cell.length_c   1.000
_cell.angle_alpha   90.00
_cell.angle_beta   90.00
_cell.angle_gamma   90.00
#
_symmetry.space_group_name_H-M   'P 1'
#
loop_
_entity.id
_entity.type
_entity.pdbx_description
1 polymer ?
#
loop_
_entity_poly.entity_id
_entity_poly.type
_entity_poly.pdbx_seq_one_letter_code
_entity_poly.pdbx_strand_id
1 'polypeptide(L)'
;MQVSTSPMSLAAQRDGSSWPCAIAPIYSGEDGLSGGTRRMTYAKDPDSVPPLGHQADDQAGDALRRIARHATEPSKELLRERLVSRLPELAALDSVPQDARWHPEGDVLTHSLLAADAAAARWDAAPGPIDRREIVVLAALFHDVGKPATTRSDGDSVTSHGHAELGGEIVLRMGGRLGWPDRETTAIAALVRHHMAHVSVQGDPTRRAVGRLSRRLADAGTSLAEWSLVVAADGAARGSASTGSRAEPWLRIASSME
;
A
#
# COMPACT_ATOMS: atom_id res chain seq x y z
N MET A 1 40.58 -11.07 20.85
CA MET A 1 39.77 -9.89 20.47
C MET A 1 38.51 -10.40 19.79
N GLN A 2 37.40 -10.49 20.53
CA GLN A 2 36.08 -10.80 19.97
C GLN A 2 35.37 -9.48 19.66
N VAL A 3 34.98 -9.29 18.41
CA VAL A 3 34.21 -8.11 17.97
C VAL A 3 32.73 -8.47 18.11
N SER A 4 32.07 -7.85 19.09
CA SER A 4 30.63 -7.95 19.31
C SER A 4 29.92 -6.98 18.37
N THR A 5 29.12 -7.49 17.44
CA THR A 5 28.21 -6.69 16.61
C THR A 5 26.81 -6.76 17.22
N SER A 6 26.43 -5.71 17.95
CA SER A 6 25.04 -5.49 18.37
C SER A 6 24.26 -4.83 17.23
N PRO A 7 23.00 -5.23 16.94
CA PRO A 7 22.17 -4.57 15.96
C PRO A 7 21.70 -3.20 16.47
N MET A 8 21.91 -2.14 15.68
CA MET A 8 21.37 -0.81 15.97
C MET A 8 19.85 -0.82 15.83
N SER A 9 19.17 -0.60 16.94
CA SER A 9 17.73 -0.32 17.01
C SER A 9 17.41 0.99 16.28
N LEU A 10 16.39 0.97 15.41
CA LEU A 10 15.88 2.12 14.63
C LEU A 10 15.14 3.18 15.48
N ALA A 11 15.30 3.19 16.81
CA ALA A 11 14.47 3.99 17.70
C ALA A 11 14.95 5.45 17.96
N ALA A 12 16.00 5.94 17.29
CA ALA A 12 16.61 7.22 17.66
C ALA A 12 16.82 8.18 16.48
N GLN A 13 15.73 8.78 16.01
CA GLN A 13 15.75 10.12 15.39
C GLN A 13 14.33 10.70 15.40
N ARG A 14 13.86 11.08 16.59
CA ARG A 14 12.65 11.91 16.75
C ARG A 14 13.11 13.36 16.83
N ASP A 15 13.03 14.10 15.72
CA ASP A 15 12.96 15.55 15.80
C ASP A 15 11.51 15.97 16.07
N GLY A 16 11.34 16.96 16.94
CA GLY A 16 10.07 17.37 17.52
C GLY A 16 9.20 18.23 16.62
N SER A 17 9.02 17.85 15.35
CA SER A 17 8.06 18.49 14.46
C SER A 17 6.72 17.74 14.54
N SER A 18 5.98 17.98 15.63
CA SER A 18 4.63 17.46 15.82
C SER A 18 3.68 18.04 14.78
N TRP A 19 3.32 17.25 13.78
CA TRP A 19 2.13 17.52 12.98
C TRP A 19 0.91 17.38 13.90
N PRO A 20 -0.06 18.33 13.89
CA PRO A 20 -1.22 18.25 14.75
C PRO A 20 -2.08 17.04 14.36
N CYS A 21 -1.89 15.93 15.08
CA CYS A 21 -2.72 14.75 15.04
C CYS A 21 -4.05 15.06 15.76
N ALA A 22 -4.99 15.67 15.03
CA ALA A 22 -6.42 15.70 15.37
C ALA A 22 -7.22 16.24 14.17
N ILE A 23 -7.64 15.36 13.25
CA ILE A 23 -8.75 15.69 12.34
C ILE A 23 -10.02 15.25 13.04
N ALA A 24 -10.71 16.19 13.69
CA ALA A 24 -12.07 15.96 14.17
C ALA A 24 -13.04 15.89 12.97
N PRO A 25 -14.04 15.00 12.98
CA PRO A 25 -15.07 14.98 11.95
C PRO A 25 -15.88 16.27 12.00
N ILE A 26 -15.96 16.99 10.88
CA ILE A 26 -16.87 18.13 10.72
C ILE A 26 -18.24 17.55 10.37
N TYR A 27 -19.16 17.53 11.34
CA TYR A 27 -20.58 17.27 11.08
C TYR A 27 -21.28 18.60 10.80
N SER A 28 -21.70 18.81 9.56
CA SER A 28 -22.63 19.90 9.23
C SER A 28 -24.07 19.39 9.33
N GLY A 29 -24.87 20.06 10.16
CA GLY A 29 -26.32 19.92 10.22
C GLY A 29 -26.88 19.80 11.63
N GLU A 30 -27.42 20.90 12.15
CA GLU A 30 -28.32 20.91 13.30
C GLU A 30 -29.67 20.25 12.95
N ASP A 31 -30.33 19.75 14.01
CA ASP A 31 -31.72 19.32 14.13
C ASP A 31 -32.18 17.92 13.67
N GLY A 32 -32.82 17.23 14.62
CA GLY A 32 -34.03 16.46 14.34
C GLY A 32 -33.91 14.94 14.42
N LEU A 33 -34.47 14.38 15.50
CA LEU A 33 -34.82 12.96 15.68
C LEU A 33 -35.48 12.34 14.43
N SER A 34 -34.83 11.35 13.79
CA SER A 34 -35.49 10.13 13.26
C SER A 34 -34.44 9.15 12.70
N GLY A 35 -34.67 7.86 12.95
CA GLY A 35 -33.80 6.77 12.50
C GLY A 35 -33.80 6.64 10.98
N GLY A 36 -32.65 6.91 10.37
CA GLY A 36 -32.36 6.62 8.97
C GLY A 36 -30.89 6.27 8.85
N THR A 37 -30.58 5.16 8.17
CA THR A 37 -29.22 4.71 7.88
C THR A 37 -28.49 5.82 7.11
N ARG A 38 -27.62 6.56 7.81
CA ARG A 38 -26.89 7.69 7.24
C ARG A 38 -25.88 7.14 6.23
N ARG A 39 -26.17 7.27 4.95
CA ARG A 39 -25.25 6.91 3.86
C ARG A 39 -24.05 7.86 3.94
N MET A 40 -22.88 7.32 4.25
CA MET A 40 -21.64 8.10 4.30
C MET A 40 -21.29 8.58 2.89
N THR A 41 -21.51 9.86 2.61
CA THR A 41 -21.04 10.49 1.38
C THR A 41 -19.72 11.18 1.67
N TYR A 42 -18.64 10.75 1.01
CA TYR A 42 -17.39 11.51 0.99
C TYR A 42 -17.68 12.91 0.43
N ALA A 43 -17.24 13.94 1.15
CA ALA A 43 -17.45 15.33 0.77
C ALA A 43 -16.88 15.61 -0.63
N LYS A 44 -17.58 16.46 -1.38
CA LYS A 44 -17.39 16.78 -2.81
C LYS A 44 -16.17 17.68 -3.11
N ASP A 45 -15.06 17.53 -2.40
CA ASP A 45 -13.82 18.23 -2.74
C ASP A 45 -12.71 17.20 -3.07
N PRO A 46 -12.38 17.01 -4.35
CA PRO A 46 -11.35 16.06 -4.77
C PRO A 46 -9.94 16.44 -4.28
N ASP A 47 -9.74 17.69 -3.83
CA ASP A 47 -8.48 18.16 -3.25
C ASP A 47 -8.42 17.91 -1.74
N SER A 48 -9.52 17.52 -1.09
CA SER A 48 -9.63 17.40 0.37
C SER A 48 -9.47 15.96 0.90
N VAL A 49 -8.77 15.07 0.19
CA VAL A 49 -8.50 13.72 0.69
C VAL A 49 -7.05 13.64 1.15
N PRO A 50 -6.77 13.94 2.44
CA PRO A 50 -5.51 13.60 3.06
C PRO A 50 -5.21 12.09 2.85
N PRO A 51 -3.94 11.73 2.63
CA PRO A 51 -2.74 12.56 2.78
C PRO A 51 -2.06 12.81 1.42
N LEU A 52 -2.64 13.67 0.58
CA LEU A 52 -2.05 14.02 -0.71
C LEU A 52 -1.24 15.31 -0.63
N GLY A 53 -0.07 15.32 -1.27
CA GLY A 53 0.62 16.57 -1.59
C GLY A 53 -0.14 17.34 -2.68
N HIS A 54 0.00 18.66 -2.71
CA HIS A 54 -0.63 19.53 -3.72
C HIS A 54 0.34 20.05 -4.78
N GLN A 55 1.65 19.99 -4.52
CA GLN A 55 2.68 20.52 -5.41
C GLN A 55 3.36 19.40 -6.19
N ALA A 56 3.66 19.69 -7.47
CA ALA A 56 4.46 18.80 -8.30
C ALA A 56 5.85 18.57 -7.69
N ASP A 57 6.33 17.33 -7.73
CA ASP A 57 7.62 16.95 -7.17
C ASP A 57 8.28 15.85 -8.01
N ASP A 58 8.66 16.20 -9.24
CA ASP A 58 9.30 15.30 -10.20
C ASP A 58 10.59 14.68 -9.62
N GLN A 59 11.32 15.42 -8.78
CA GLN A 59 12.55 14.91 -8.16
C GLN A 59 12.25 13.76 -7.18
N ALA A 60 11.22 13.88 -6.34
CA ALA A 60 10.81 12.78 -5.48
C ALA A 60 10.24 11.62 -6.31
N GLY A 61 9.52 11.92 -7.39
CA GLY A 61 9.01 10.94 -8.34
C GLY A 61 10.11 10.09 -8.97
N ASP A 62 11.14 10.74 -9.52
CA ASP A 62 12.30 10.09 -10.11
C ASP A 62 13.08 9.28 -9.08
N ALA A 63 13.22 9.79 -7.86
CA ALA A 63 13.89 9.08 -6.78
C ALA A 63 13.15 7.79 -6.39
N LEU A 64 11.82 7.85 -6.21
CA LEU A 64 10.99 6.66 -5.94
C LEU A 64 11.14 5.61 -7.04
N ARG A 65 11.05 6.02 -8.31
CA ARG A 65 11.17 5.12 -9.45
C ARG A 65 12.55 4.48 -9.53
N ARG A 66 13.62 5.27 -9.37
CA ARG A 66 15.00 4.74 -9.33
C ARG A 66 15.18 3.73 -8.21
N ILE A 67 14.69 4.03 -7.00
CA ILE A 67 14.76 3.10 -5.86
C ILE A 67 13.98 1.82 -6.17
N ALA A 68 12.74 1.94 -6.64
CA ALA A 68 11.89 0.79 -6.99
C ALA A 68 12.47 -0.06 -8.13
N ARG A 69 13.24 0.53 -9.05
CA ARG A 69 13.94 -0.21 -10.11
C ARG A 69 15.20 -0.90 -9.63
N HIS A 70 15.98 -0.29 -8.73
CA HIS A 70 17.39 -0.69 -8.56
C HIS A 70 17.81 -1.01 -7.14
N ALA A 71 17.09 -0.56 -6.11
CA ALA A 71 17.47 -0.84 -4.73
C ALA A 71 17.18 -2.30 -4.38
N THR A 72 18.16 -2.97 -3.79
CA THR A 72 17.98 -4.30 -3.18
C THR A 72 17.13 -4.22 -1.91
N GLU A 73 17.29 -3.14 -1.15
CA GLU A 73 16.50 -2.82 0.05
C GLU A 73 15.85 -1.44 -0.12
N PRO A 74 14.74 -1.34 -0.88
CA PRO A 74 14.01 -0.09 -1.07
C PRO A 74 13.77 0.71 0.22
N SER A 75 13.42 0.05 1.33
CA SER A 75 13.14 0.71 2.61
C SER A 75 14.30 1.58 3.11
N LYS A 76 15.53 1.05 3.03
CA LYS A 76 16.74 1.75 3.49
C LYS A 76 17.04 2.97 2.63
N GLU A 77 16.86 2.86 1.31
CA GLU A 77 17.08 4.00 0.41
C GLU A 77 16.00 5.08 0.58
N LEU A 78 14.74 4.69 0.78
CA LEU A 78 13.65 5.63 1.08
C LEU A 78 13.93 6.45 2.34
N LEU A 79 14.44 5.79 3.39
CA LEU A 79 14.83 6.46 4.64
C LEU A 79 16.09 7.32 4.47
N ARG A 80 17.13 6.80 3.79
CA ARG A 80 18.38 7.53 3.54
C ARG A 80 18.13 8.82 2.76
N GLU A 81 17.29 8.77 1.75
CA GLU A 81 16.95 9.92 0.90
C GLU A 81 15.82 10.79 1.49
N ARG A 82 15.34 10.45 2.69
CA ARG A 82 14.27 11.17 3.41
C ARG A 82 12.97 11.28 2.61
N LEU A 83 12.69 10.32 1.74
CA LEU A 83 11.47 10.30 0.93
C LEU A 83 10.23 10.03 1.77
N VAL A 84 10.37 9.25 2.86
CA VAL A 84 9.27 8.98 3.80
C VAL A 84 8.71 10.27 4.39
N SER A 85 9.56 11.19 4.87
CA SER A 85 9.11 12.46 5.44
C SER A 85 8.80 13.54 4.40
N ARG A 86 9.36 13.44 3.19
CA ARG A 86 9.10 14.37 2.08
C ARG A 86 7.74 14.14 1.43
N LEU A 87 7.29 12.88 1.34
CA LEU A 87 6.04 12.51 0.66
C LEU A 87 4.90 12.42 1.68
N PRO A 88 3.86 13.28 1.59
CA PRO A 88 2.73 13.25 2.50
C PRO A 88 2.05 11.87 2.61
N GLU A 89 1.97 11.17 1.49
CA GLU A 89 1.34 9.85 1.39
C GLU A 89 2.06 8.79 2.21
N LEU A 90 3.41 8.85 2.28
CA LEU A 90 4.21 7.94 3.10
C LEU A 90 4.27 8.40 4.56
N ALA A 91 4.46 9.70 4.79
CA ALA A 91 4.53 10.26 6.13
C ALA A 91 3.26 9.97 6.94
N ALA A 92 2.09 9.99 6.29
CA ALA A 92 0.81 9.73 6.94
C ALA A 92 0.56 8.26 7.31
N LEU A 93 1.39 7.32 6.84
CA LEU A 93 1.31 5.91 7.26
C LEU A 93 1.94 5.70 8.64
N ASP A 94 2.81 6.63 9.07
CA ASP A 94 3.47 6.56 10.37
C ASP A 94 2.43 6.57 11.50
N SER A 95 2.62 5.70 12.50
CA SER A 95 1.74 5.59 13.65
C SER A 95 0.28 5.22 13.35
N VAL A 96 -0.08 4.85 12.11
CA VAL A 96 -1.42 4.32 11.81
C VAL A 96 -1.53 2.91 12.41
N PRO A 97 -2.44 2.69 13.37
CA PRO A 97 -2.50 1.42 14.09
C PRO A 97 -2.93 0.27 13.18
N GLN A 98 -2.42 -0.91 13.49
CA GLN A 98 -2.86 -2.19 12.93
C GLN A 98 -3.17 -3.18 14.06
N ASP A 99 -3.98 -4.19 13.77
CA ASP A 99 -4.25 -5.26 14.71
C ASP A 99 -2.97 -6.10 14.92
N ALA A 100 -2.40 -6.03 16.12
CA ALA A 100 -1.13 -6.67 16.49
C ALA A 100 -1.15 -8.21 16.34
N ARG A 101 -2.33 -8.85 16.31
CA ARG A 101 -2.44 -10.28 16.02
C ARG A 101 -2.04 -10.60 14.58
N TRP A 102 -2.40 -9.72 13.65
CA TRP A 102 -2.16 -9.90 12.22
C TRP A 102 -0.91 -9.16 11.75
N HIS A 103 -0.55 -8.09 12.45
CA HIS A 103 0.55 -7.19 12.14
C HIS A 103 1.50 -7.04 13.34
N PRO A 104 2.24 -8.10 13.72
CA PRO A 104 3.21 -8.02 14.81
C PRO A 104 4.40 -7.08 14.52
N GLU A 105 4.61 -6.71 13.25
CA GLU A 105 5.64 -5.80 12.78
C GLU A 105 5.41 -4.34 13.21
N GLY A 106 4.17 -3.94 13.47
CA GLY A 106 3.84 -2.60 13.96
C GLY A 106 2.84 -1.85 13.09
N ASP A 107 3.16 -0.59 12.80
CA ASP A 107 2.28 0.32 12.08
C ASP A 107 2.33 0.14 10.55
N VAL A 108 1.41 0.84 9.87
CA VAL A 108 1.27 0.76 8.41
C VAL A 108 2.54 1.17 7.68
N LEU A 109 3.27 2.19 8.15
CA LEU A 109 4.53 2.59 7.51
C LEU A 109 5.56 1.46 7.57
N THR A 110 5.76 0.86 8.74
CA THR A 110 6.68 -0.26 8.94
C THR A 110 6.31 -1.43 8.03
N HIS A 111 5.04 -1.80 7.99
CA HIS A 111 4.51 -2.86 7.11
C HIS A 111 4.75 -2.54 5.63
N SER A 112 4.43 -1.33 5.17
CA SER A 112 4.63 -0.88 3.78
C SER A 112 6.10 -0.93 3.35
N LEU A 113 7.03 -0.51 4.22
CA LEU A 113 8.47 -0.56 3.93
C LEU A 113 8.97 -2.01 3.82
N LEU A 114 8.53 -2.89 4.72
CA LEU A 114 8.85 -4.32 4.67
C LEU A 114 8.24 -5.01 3.43
N ALA A 115 7.03 -4.62 3.03
CA ALA A 115 6.39 -5.12 1.82
C ALA A 115 7.16 -4.71 0.55
N ALA A 116 7.68 -3.48 0.49
CA ALA A 116 8.51 -3.02 -0.62
C ALA A 116 9.81 -3.84 -0.75
N ASP A 117 10.49 -4.12 0.37
CA ASP A 117 11.68 -4.98 0.39
C ASP A 117 11.35 -6.41 -0.03
N ALA A 118 10.25 -6.96 0.49
CA ALA A 118 9.79 -8.31 0.17
C ALA A 118 9.41 -8.46 -1.31
N ALA A 119 8.87 -7.40 -1.93
CA ALA A 119 8.55 -7.33 -3.36
C ALA A 119 9.82 -7.26 -4.21
N ALA A 120 10.80 -6.43 -3.83
CA ALA A 120 12.09 -6.32 -4.51
C ALA A 120 12.83 -7.68 -4.50
N ALA A 121 12.95 -8.31 -3.33
CA ALA A 121 13.62 -9.61 -3.20
C ALA A 121 12.94 -10.72 -4.02
N ARG A 122 11.60 -10.73 -4.08
CA ARG A 122 10.84 -11.69 -4.89
C ARG A 122 11.06 -11.48 -6.39
N TRP A 123 11.07 -10.23 -6.83
CA TRP A 123 11.36 -9.90 -8.22
C TRP A 123 12.77 -10.34 -8.59
N ASP A 124 13.75 -10.05 -7.73
CA ASP A 124 15.16 -10.35 -8.00
C ASP A 124 15.46 -11.85 -8.02
N ALA A 125 14.62 -12.68 -7.38
CA ALA A 125 14.71 -14.15 -7.45
C ALA A 125 14.26 -14.72 -8.81
N ALA A 126 13.41 -14.01 -9.55
CA ALA A 126 12.94 -14.39 -10.89
C ALA A 126 12.76 -13.13 -11.75
N PRO A 127 13.88 -12.51 -12.20
CA PRO A 127 13.86 -11.17 -12.74
C PRO A 127 13.17 -11.11 -14.11
N GLY A 128 12.34 -10.08 -14.28
CA GLY A 128 11.76 -9.67 -15.55
C GLY A 128 12.19 -8.24 -15.95
N PRO A 129 11.44 -7.59 -16.87
CA PRO A 129 11.73 -6.23 -17.30
C PRO A 129 11.70 -5.22 -16.14
N ILE A 130 12.61 -4.25 -16.18
CA ILE A 130 12.88 -3.35 -15.05
C ILE A 130 11.71 -2.40 -14.73
N ASP A 131 10.90 -2.02 -15.72
CA ASP A 131 9.67 -1.24 -15.54
C ASP A 131 8.61 -2.02 -14.76
N ARG A 132 8.62 -3.36 -14.87
CA ARG A 132 7.69 -4.22 -14.15
C ARG A 132 8.11 -4.42 -12.69
N ARG A 133 9.43 -4.44 -12.41
CA ARG A 133 9.96 -4.35 -11.04
C ARG A 133 9.49 -3.09 -10.34
N GLU A 134 9.60 -1.94 -11.01
CA GLU A 134 9.10 -0.66 -10.50
C GLU A 134 7.63 -0.76 -10.11
N ILE A 135 6.78 -1.26 -11.02
CA ILE A 135 5.34 -1.38 -10.78
C ILE A 135 5.04 -2.25 -9.55
N VAL A 136 5.68 -3.42 -9.42
CA VAL A 136 5.45 -4.34 -8.30
C VAL A 136 5.94 -3.77 -6.97
N VAL A 137 7.14 -3.18 -6.95
CA VAL A 137 7.72 -2.62 -5.72
C VAL A 137 6.92 -1.39 -5.25
N LEU A 138 6.55 -0.49 -6.16
CA LEU A 138 5.73 0.67 -5.81
C LEU A 138 4.31 0.25 -5.39
N ALA A 139 3.71 -0.74 -6.06
CA ALA A 139 2.41 -1.25 -5.65
C ALA A 139 2.45 -1.88 -4.25
N ALA A 140 3.52 -2.60 -3.90
CA ALA A 140 3.70 -3.13 -2.55
C ALA A 140 3.92 -2.03 -1.51
N LEU A 141 4.72 -0.99 -1.82
CA LEU A 141 4.93 0.15 -0.93
C LEU A 141 3.61 0.88 -0.61
N PHE A 142 2.77 1.08 -1.63
CA PHE A 142 1.54 1.88 -1.53
C PHE A 142 0.25 1.06 -1.35
N HIS A 143 0.31 -0.27 -1.19
CA HIS A 143 -0.90 -1.10 -1.13
C HIS A 143 -1.90 -0.64 -0.06
N ASP A 144 -1.38 -0.16 1.07
CA ASP A 144 -2.13 0.29 2.23
C ASP A 144 -2.23 1.82 2.38
N VAL A 145 -1.87 2.59 1.34
CA VAL A 145 -1.80 4.07 1.42
C VAL A 145 -3.14 4.74 1.75
N GLY A 146 -4.26 4.03 1.56
CA GLY A 146 -5.60 4.51 1.94
C GLY A 146 -5.96 4.30 3.42
N LYS A 147 -5.16 3.56 4.21
CA LYS A 147 -5.45 3.30 5.62
C LYS A 147 -5.53 4.56 6.49
N PRO A 148 -4.66 5.58 6.37
CA PRO A 148 -4.73 6.78 7.22
C PRO A 148 -6.13 7.43 7.25
N ALA A 149 -6.82 7.49 6.10
CA ALA A 149 -8.15 8.09 6.00
C ALA A 149 -9.31 7.14 6.41
N THR A 150 -9.08 5.82 6.35
CA THR A 150 -10.13 4.80 6.48
C THR A 150 -10.04 3.96 7.75
N THR A 151 -8.91 4.00 8.46
CA THR A 151 -8.72 3.27 9.71
C THR A 151 -9.60 3.85 10.81
N ARG A 152 -10.26 2.96 11.55
CA ARG A 152 -11.06 3.24 12.73
C ARG A 152 -10.68 2.23 13.82
N SER A 153 -10.56 2.71 15.04
CA SER A 153 -10.28 1.89 16.23
C SER A 153 -11.50 1.92 17.15
N ASP A 154 -12.01 0.74 17.51
CA ASP A 154 -13.06 0.56 18.49
C ASP A 154 -12.58 -0.46 19.53
N GLY A 155 -12.06 0.04 20.65
CA GLY A 155 -11.34 -0.76 21.65
C GLY A 155 -10.14 -1.45 21.04
N ASP A 156 -10.11 -2.79 21.13
CA ASP A 156 -9.04 -3.63 20.57
C ASP A 156 -9.22 -3.92 19.07
N SER A 157 -10.36 -3.54 18.47
CA SER A 157 -10.63 -3.79 17.05
C SER A 157 -10.15 -2.62 16.18
N VAL A 158 -9.31 -2.92 15.20
CA VAL A 158 -8.85 -1.96 14.19
C VAL A 158 -9.36 -2.41 12.82
N THR A 159 -10.08 -1.53 12.12
CA THR A 159 -10.62 -1.80 10.78
C THR A 159 -10.30 -0.68 9.82
N SER A 160 -10.04 -1.01 8.55
CA SER A 160 -9.73 -0.03 7.49
C SER A 160 -10.61 -0.29 6.26
N HIS A 161 -11.93 -0.21 6.41
CA HIS A 161 -12.84 -0.52 5.31
C HIS A 161 -12.70 0.48 4.16
N GLY A 162 -12.51 -0.03 2.93
CA GLY A 162 -12.37 0.79 1.72
C GLY A 162 -10.95 1.33 1.45
N HIS A 163 -9.96 1.01 2.29
CA HIS A 163 -8.58 1.50 2.10
C HIS A 163 -7.99 1.14 0.74
N ALA A 164 -8.26 -0.05 0.20
CA ALA A 164 -7.72 -0.48 -1.09
C ALA A 164 -8.26 0.36 -2.25
N GLU A 165 -9.57 0.61 -2.27
CA GLU A 165 -10.23 1.43 -3.31
C GLU A 165 -9.69 2.86 -3.29
N LEU A 166 -9.67 3.46 -2.09
CA LEU A 166 -9.12 4.80 -1.89
C LEU A 166 -7.61 4.85 -2.20
N GLY A 167 -6.86 3.82 -1.84
CA GLY A 167 -5.42 3.71 -2.11
C GLY A 167 -5.13 3.78 -3.60
N GLY A 168 -5.92 3.11 -4.44
CA GLY A 168 -5.82 3.22 -5.89
C GLY A 168 -6.06 4.66 -6.38
N GLU A 169 -7.00 5.39 -5.79
CA GLU A 169 -7.26 6.80 -6.14
C GLU A 169 -6.15 7.75 -5.68
N ILE A 170 -5.54 7.46 -4.52
CA ILE A 170 -4.37 8.19 -4.02
C ILE A 170 -3.20 8.00 -4.99
N VAL A 171 -2.92 6.76 -5.42
CA VAL A 171 -1.84 6.48 -6.38
C VAL A 171 -2.02 7.20 -7.70
N LEU A 172 -3.24 7.24 -8.26
CA LEU A 172 -3.51 7.95 -9.52
C LEU A 172 -3.18 9.45 -9.40
N ARG A 173 -3.61 10.10 -8.31
CA ARG A 173 -3.34 11.53 -8.06
C ARG A 173 -1.86 11.79 -7.79
N MET A 174 -1.24 10.94 -6.98
CA MET A 174 0.18 11.01 -6.65
C MET A 174 1.05 10.82 -7.89
N GLY A 175 0.73 9.87 -8.78
CA GLY A 175 1.50 9.64 -10.01
C GLY A 175 1.54 10.88 -10.91
N GLY A 176 0.40 11.55 -11.11
CA GLY A 176 0.36 12.81 -11.86
C GLY A 176 1.18 13.93 -11.19
N ARG A 177 1.12 14.02 -9.86
CA ARG A 177 1.91 14.98 -9.07
C ARG A 177 3.41 14.71 -9.10
N LEU A 178 3.81 13.45 -9.16
CA LEU A 178 5.21 13.01 -9.14
C LEU A 178 5.80 12.83 -10.55
N GLY A 179 5.09 13.23 -11.61
CA GLY A 179 5.56 13.12 -12.98
C GLY A 179 5.73 11.67 -13.46
N TRP A 180 5.00 10.72 -12.88
CA TRP A 180 5.04 9.33 -13.31
C TRP A 180 4.27 9.16 -14.62
N PRO A 181 4.70 8.25 -15.52
CA PRO A 181 3.95 8.02 -16.73
C PRO A 181 2.60 7.34 -16.43
N ASP A 182 1.58 7.69 -17.20
CA ASP A 182 0.19 7.25 -16.96
C ASP A 182 0.03 5.72 -16.97
N ARG A 183 0.79 5.03 -17.83
CA ARG A 183 0.75 3.57 -17.96
C ARG A 183 1.17 2.89 -16.65
N GLU A 184 2.35 3.26 -16.13
CA GLU A 184 2.87 2.72 -14.87
C GLU A 184 1.98 3.13 -13.70
N THR A 185 1.54 4.39 -13.65
CA THR A 185 0.62 4.89 -12.61
C THR A 185 -0.69 4.11 -12.57
N THR A 186 -1.29 3.83 -13.72
CA THR A 186 -2.54 3.05 -13.84
C THR A 186 -2.32 1.61 -13.40
N ALA A 187 -1.22 0.99 -13.80
CA ALA A 187 -0.86 -0.37 -13.38
C ALA A 187 -0.66 -0.48 -11.86
N ILE A 188 0.11 0.44 -11.26
CA ILE A 188 0.34 0.49 -9.81
C ILE A 188 -1.00 0.70 -9.09
N ALA A 189 -1.81 1.66 -9.53
CA ALA A 189 -3.12 1.93 -8.93
C ALA A 189 -4.06 0.72 -8.98
N ALA A 190 -4.05 -0.06 -10.06
CA ALA A 190 -4.86 -1.27 -10.19
C ALA A 190 -4.39 -2.39 -9.24
N LEU A 191 -3.08 -2.55 -9.07
CA LEU A 191 -2.51 -3.51 -8.11
C LEU A 191 -2.88 -3.12 -6.67
N VAL A 192 -2.73 -1.85 -6.31
CA VAL A 192 -3.14 -1.32 -5.00
C VAL A 192 -4.65 -1.50 -4.78
N ARG A 193 -5.49 -1.15 -5.75
CA ARG A 193 -6.95 -1.30 -5.65
C ARG A 193 -7.39 -2.75 -5.42
N HIS A 194 -6.64 -3.71 -5.93
CA HIS A 194 -7.02 -5.12 -5.92
C HIS A 194 -6.20 -6.00 -5.00
N HIS A 195 -5.27 -5.46 -4.22
CA HIS A 195 -4.40 -6.28 -3.35
C HIS A 195 -5.18 -7.17 -2.37
N MET A 196 -6.34 -6.70 -1.86
CA MET A 196 -7.22 -7.46 -0.96
C MET A 196 -8.16 -8.47 -1.65
N ALA A 197 -8.13 -8.63 -2.98
CA ALA A 197 -9.09 -9.48 -3.71
C ALA A 197 -9.10 -10.94 -3.22
N HIS A 198 -7.98 -11.41 -2.66
CA HIS A 198 -7.83 -12.74 -2.11
C HIS A 198 -8.52 -12.93 -0.73
N VAL A 199 -8.74 -11.86 0.04
CA VAL A 199 -9.21 -11.93 1.43
C VAL A 199 -10.67 -12.36 1.53
N SER A 200 -11.51 -12.01 0.55
CA SER A 200 -12.92 -12.42 0.51
C SER A 200 -13.14 -13.86 0.04
N VAL A 201 -12.08 -14.62 -0.27
CA VAL A 201 -12.18 -15.98 -0.79
C VAL A 201 -11.66 -16.98 0.24
N GLN A 202 -12.54 -17.86 0.70
CA GLN A 202 -12.16 -19.04 1.47
C GLN A 202 -11.94 -20.22 0.51
N GLY A 203 -10.74 -20.80 0.53
CA GLY A 203 -10.35 -21.87 -0.40
C GLY A 203 -10.03 -21.35 -1.80
N ASP A 204 -10.49 -22.06 -2.82
CA ASP A 204 -10.16 -21.79 -4.22
C ASP A 204 -11.13 -20.77 -4.84
N PRO A 205 -10.65 -19.73 -5.55
CA PRO A 205 -11.51 -18.75 -6.20
C PRO A 205 -12.25 -19.36 -7.39
N THR A 206 -13.44 -18.86 -7.71
CA THR A 206 -14.15 -19.32 -8.92
C THR A 206 -13.42 -18.86 -10.19
N ARG A 207 -13.50 -19.64 -11.28
CA ARG A 207 -13.01 -19.23 -12.63
C ARG A 207 -13.53 -17.85 -13.05
N ARG A 208 -14.77 -17.52 -12.68
CA ARG A 208 -15.37 -16.20 -12.94
C ARG A 208 -14.69 -15.08 -12.15
N ALA A 209 -14.34 -15.32 -10.88
CA ALA A 209 -13.61 -14.35 -10.06
C ALA A 209 -12.20 -14.11 -10.62
N VAL A 210 -11.47 -15.19 -10.92
CA VAL A 210 -10.14 -15.11 -11.55
C VAL A 210 -10.21 -14.36 -12.87
N GLY A 211 -11.07 -14.79 -13.81
CA GLY A 211 -11.19 -14.12 -15.12
C GLY A 211 -11.60 -12.64 -15.03
N ARG A 212 -12.39 -12.25 -14.03
CA ARG A 212 -12.73 -10.84 -13.80
C ARG A 212 -11.54 -10.03 -13.29
N LEU A 213 -10.78 -10.57 -12.33
CA LEU A 213 -9.58 -9.90 -11.82
C LEU A 213 -8.52 -9.80 -12.93
N SER A 214 -8.24 -10.90 -13.64
CA SER A 214 -7.28 -10.91 -14.74
C SER A 214 -7.60 -9.89 -15.82
N ARG A 215 -8.88 -9.75 -16.23
CA ARG A 215 -9.27 -8.71 -17.19
C ARG A 215 -9.04 -7.30 -16.68
N ARG A 216 -9.46 -7.00 -15.44
CA ARG A 216 -9.24 -5.66 -14.84
C ARG A 216 -7.76 -5.30 -14.75
N LEU A 217 -6.92 -6.27 -14.37
CA LEU A 217 -5.47 -6.09 -14.33
C LEU A 217 -4.90 -5.88 -15.74
N ALA A 218 -5.32 -6.67 -16.71
CA ALA A 218 -4.88 -6.54 -18.11
C ALA A 218 -5.29 -5.19 -18.72
N ASP A 219 -6.53 -4.74 -18.50
CA ASP A 219 -7.03 -3.44 -18.96
C ASP A 219 -6.21 -2.27 -18.38
N ALA A 220 -5.62 -2.45 -17.20
CA ALA A 220 -4.74 -1.49 -16.54
C ALA A 220 -3.25 -1.65 -16.91
N GLY A 221 -2.90 -2.54 -17.84
CA GLY A 221 -1.51 -2.78 -18.25
C GLY A 221 -0.69 -3.58 -17.23
N THR A 222 -1.34 -4.36 -16.36
CA THR A 222 -0.72 -5.29 -15.40
C THR A 222 -1.30 -6.70 -15.53
N SER A 223 -0.94 -7.60 -14.62
CA SER A 223 -1.19 -9.02 -14.75
C SER A 223 -1.50 -9.67 -13.41
N LEU A 224 -2.14 -10.83 -13.47
CA LEU A 224 -2.37 -11.65 -12.29
C LEU A 224 -1.06 -12.11 -11.64
N ALA A 225 0.00 -12.30 -12.43
CA ALA A 225 1.33 -12.65 -11.94
C ALA A 225 1.91 -11.53 -11.06
N GLU A 226 1.85 -10.27 -11.50
CA GLU A 226 2.33 -9.13 -10.71
C GLU A 226 1.48 -8.88 -9.47
N TRP A 227 0.16 -9.01 -9.59
CA TRP A 227 -0.73 -9.00 -8.44
C TRP A 227 -0.36 -10.07 -7.42
N SER A 228 0.00 -11.27 -7.86
CA SER A 228 0.42 -12.35 -6.96
C SER A 228 1.71 -12.02 -6.21
N LEU A 229 2.63 -11.28 -6.83
CA LEU A 229 3.86 -10.81 -6.18
C LEU A 229 3.56 -9.79 -5.09
N VAL A 230 2.64 -8.85 -5.35
CA VAL A 230 2.20 -7.87 -4.34
C VAL A 230 1.54 -8.56 -3.15
N VAL A 231 0.63 -9.51 -3.39
CA VAL A 231 -0.02 -10.30 -2.32
C VAL A 231 1.00 -11.12 -1.52
N ALA A 232 1.96 -11.73 -2.20
CA ALA A 232 3.01 -12.50 -1.53
C ALA A 232 3.96 -11.61 -0.71
N ALA A 233 4.20 -10.37 -1.16
CA ALA A 233 5.02 -9.39 -0.46
C ALA A 233 4.32 -8.85 0.80
N ASP A 234 3.05 -8.45 0.71
CA ASP A 234 2.21 -8.06 1.87
C ASP A 234 2.18 -9.19 2.92
N GLY A 235 1.91 -10.43 2.48
CA GLY A 235 1.91 -11.56 3.39
C GLY A 235 3.27 -11.83 4.05
N ALA A 236 4.38 -11.52 3.40
CA ALA A 236 5.73 -11.75 3.93
C ALA A 236 6.22 -10.62 4.86
N ALA A 237 5.73 -9.40 4.67
CA ALA A 237 6.04 -8.26 5.53
C ALA A 237 5.64 -8.50 7.00
N ARG A 238 4.64 -9.37 7.22
CA ARG A 238 4.16 -9.79 8.56
C ARG A 238 5.09 -10.75 9.30
N GLY A 239 6.23 -11.11 8.71
CA GLY A 239 7.24 -11.97 9.32
C GLY A 239 6.69 -13.32 9.77
N SER A 240 6.79 -13.62 11.06
CA SER A 240 6.34 -14.89 11.64
C SER A 240 4.83 -15.12 11.58
N ALA A 241 4.02 -14.07 11.37
CA ALA A 241 2.57 -14.19 11.18
C ALA A 241 2.19 -14.53 9.72
N SER A 242 3.17 -14.64 8.81
CA SER A 242 2.91 -15.02 7.42
C SER A 242 2.33 -16.43 7.30
N THR A 243 1.19 -16.57 6.62
CA THR A 243 0.56 -17.89 6.35
C THR A 243 0.83 -18.41 4.94
N GLY A 244 1.88 -17.93 4.25
CA GLY A 244 2.12 -18.20 2.84
C GLY A 244 1.26 -17.35 1.89
N SER A 245 1.58 -17.37 0.59
CA SER A 245 0.91 -16.53 -0.41
C SER A 245 -0.53 -16.99 -0.67
N ARG A 246 -1.49 -16.11 -0.40
CA ARG A 246 -2.91 -16.32 -0.70
C ARG A 246 -3.26 -16.17 -2.18
N ALA A 247 -2.28 -15.82 -3.03
CA ALA A 247 -2.45 -15.72 -4.47
C ALA A 247 -2.30 -17.06 -5.21
N GLU A 248 -1.71 -18.08 -4.59
CA GLU A 248 -1.42 -19.37 -5.25
C GLU A 248 -2.68 -20.04 -5.85
N PRO A 249 -3.83 -20.13 -5.14
CA PRO A 249 -5.04 -20.69 -5.74
C PRO A 249 -5.55 -19.91 -6.96
N TRP A 250 -5.30 -18.61 -7.02
CA TRP A 250 -5.70 -17.76 -8.15
C TRP A 250 -4.85 -18.06 -9.39
N LEU A 251 -3.54 -18.21 -9.21
CA LEU A 251 -2.61 -18.56 -10.30
C LEU A 251 -2.92 -19.95 -10.86
N ARG A 252 -3.09 -20.96 -10.00
CA ARG A 252 -3.44 -22.32 -10.47
C ARG A 252 -4.70 -22.34 -11.32
N ILE A 253 -5.73 -21.61 -10.90
CA ILE A 253 -7.00 -21.58 -11.63
C ILE A 253 -6.86 -20.81 -12.95
N ALA A 254 -6.09 -19.73 -12.97
CA ALA A 254 -5.78 -19.02 -14.22
C ALA A 254 -5.08 -19.92 -15.24
N SER A 255 -4.04 -20.67 -14.83
CA SER A 255 -3.35 -21.62 -15.72
C SER A 255 -4.25 -22.76 -16.21
N SER A 256 -5.33 -23.10 -15.48
CA SER A 256 -6.31 -24.09 -15.91
C SER A 256 -7.39 -23.55 -16.87
N MET A 257 -7.39 -22.23 -17.13
CA MET A 257 -8.32 -21.55 -18.04
C MET A 257 -7.72 -21.31 -19.43
N GLU A 258 -6.41 -21.45 -19.57
CA GLU A 258 -5.65 -21.42 -20.83
C GLU A 258 -5.78 -22.77 -21.56
#